data_AF-A0A8D2L9F6-F1
#
_entry.id   AF-A0A8D2L9F6-F1
#
_cell.length_a   1.000
_cell.length_b   1.000
_cell.length_c   1.000
_cell.angle_alpha   90.00
_cell.angle_beta   90.00
_cell.angle_gamma   90.00
#
_symmetry.space_group_name_H-M   'P 1'
#
loop_
_entity.id
_entity.type
_entity.pdbx_description
1 polymer ?
#
loop_
_entity_poly.entity_id
_entity_poly.type
_entity_poly.pdbx_seq_one_letter_code
_entity_poly.pdbx_strand_id
1 'polypeptide(L)'
;MGNSKSGALSKEILEDLKLNTKYTEDELCKWYESFQKQCPDGRISRSEFEKIYANFFPNSDPKVYARHVFRSFDTNDDGTLDFREYIIALHLTSTGKANLKLEWAFSLFDVDRNGEISKNEVLEIITAIFKMIPPEEQKTLADDENTPQKRADKLWAFFNKGDTDKIAEKEFIDGVMKNDAIMKLIQYEPKKK
;
A
#
# COMPACT_ATOMS: atom_id res chain seq x y z
N MET A 1 -22.75 -27.33 24.36
CA MET A 1 -21.46 -26.88 24.91
C MET A 1 -20.65 -26.34 23.74
N GLY A 2 -20.62 -25.01 23.58
CA GLY A 2 -20.09 -24.35 22.40
C GLY A 2 -18.76 -23.63 22.66
N ASN A 3 -17.98 -23.55 21.60
CA ASN A 3 -16.80 -22.70 21.36
C ASN A 3 -15.43 -23.12 21.94
N SER A 4 -14.77 -24.02 21.20
CA SER A 4 -13.32 -24.27 21.26
C SER A 4 -12.52 -23.61 20.12
N LYS A 5 -13.02 -22.54 19.47
CA LYS A 5 -12.35 -21.94 18.30
C LYS A 5 -11.65 -20.60 18.55
N SER A 6 -11.89 -19.93 19.68
CA SER A 6 -11.38 -18.58 19.93
C SER A 6 -10.03 -18.53 20.67
N GLY A 7 -9.28 -19.64 20.71
CA GLY A 7 -8.08 -19.76 21.56
C GLY A 7 -6.78 -19.21 20.95
N ALA A 8 -6.72 -19.01 19.64
CA ALA A 8 -5.47 -18.74 18.94
C ALA A 8 -5.23 -17.23 18.68
N LEU A 9 -6.29 -16.47 18.37
CA LEU A 9 -6.23 -15.01 18.19
C LEU A 9 -6.65 -14.33 19.50
N SER A 10 -5.86 -13.38 20.00
CA SER A 10 -6.20 -12.69 21.26
C SER A 10 -7.51 -11.90 21.09
N LYS A 11 -8.31 -11.85 22.16
CA LYS A 11 -9.57 -11.09 22.15
C LYS A 11 -9.35 -9.61 21.83
N GLU A 12 -8.25 -9.04 22.31
CA GLU A 12 -7.87 -7.64 22.05
C GLU A 12 -7.61 -7.39 20.56
N ILE A 13 -6.83 -8.25 19.90
CA ILE A 13 -6.56 -8.11 18.45
C ILE A 13 -7.85 -8.31 17.66
N LEU A 14 -8.69 -9.27 18.07
CA LEU A 14 -9.96 -9.53 17.40
C LEU A 14 -10.92 -8.33 17.51
N GLU A 15 -11.05 -7.72 18.70
CA GLU A 15 -11.88 -6.54 18.91
C GLU A 15 -11.35 -5.34 18.12
N ASP A 16 -10.05 -5.10 18.14
CA ASP A 16 -9.41 -4.04 17.35
C ASP A 16 -9.64 -4.24 15.84
N LEU A 17 -9.44 -5.45 15.32
CA LEU A 17 -9.67 -5.75 13.91
C LEU A 17 -11.15 -5.63 13.52
N LYS A 18 -12.09 -5.94 14.42
CA LYS A 18 -13.53 -5.75 14.18
C LYS A 18 -13.93 -4.27 14.17
N LEU A 19 -13.22 -3.41 14.90
CA LEU A 19 -13.43 -1.96 14.89
C LEU A 19 -12.81 -1.30 13.65
N ASN A 20 -11.63 -1.75 13.24
CA ASN A 20 -10.85 -1.14 12.16
C ASN A 20 -11.10 -1.77 10.79
N THR A 21 -11.83 -2.88 10.72
CA THR A 21 -12.13 -3.56 9.45
C THR A 21 -13.60 -3.92 9.30
N LYS A 22 -13.98 -4.34 8.09
CA LYS A 22 -15.34 -4.82 7.76
C LYS A 22 -15.51 -6.32 7.96
N TYR A 23 -14.47 -7.01 8.43
CA TYR A 23 -14.43 -8.45 8.44
C TYR A 23 -15.10 -9.02 9.69
N THR A 24 -15.78 -10.13 9.51
CA THR A 24 -16.44 -10.85 10.60
C THR A 24 -15.43 -11.64 11.41
N GLU A 25 -15.79 -11.95 12.66
CA GLU A 25 -14.97 -12.76 13.55
C GLU A 25 -14.62 -14.14 12.95
N ASP A 26 -15.58 -14.79 12.28
CA ASP A 26 -15.36 -16.06 11.61
C ASP A 26 -14.35 -15.96 10.45
N GLU A 27 -14.37 -14.87 9.67
CA GLU A 27 -13.40 -14.62 8.61
C GLU A 27 -11.99 -14.40 9.18
N LEU A 28 -11.89 -13.54 10.20
CA LEU A 28 -10.64 -13.25 10.88
C LEU A 28 -10.01 -14.51 11.50
N CYS A 29 -10.81 -15.34 12.15
CA CYS A 29 -10.31 -16.61 12.72
C CYS A 29 -9.82 -17.58 11.64
N LYS A 30 -10.56 -17.73 10.53
CA LYS A 30 -10.15 -18.60 9.41
C LYS A 30 -8.86 -18.11 8.76
N TRP A 31 -8.72 -16.80 8.57
CA TRP A 31 -7.49 -16.23 8.03
C TRP A 31 -6.33 -16.37 9.00
N TYR A 32 -6.55 -16.21 10.31
CA TYR A 32 -5.52 -16.45 11.31
C TYR A 32 -5.02 -17.89 11.30
N GLU A 33 -5.92 -18.88 11.22
CA GLU A 33 -5.55 -20.29 11.10
C GLU A 33 -4.74 -20.57 9.82
N SER A 34 -5.09 -19.93 8.70
CA SER A 34 -4.35 -20.08 7.44
C SER A 34 -2.99 -19.38 7.50
N PHE A 35 -2.93 -18.21 8.14
CA PHE A 35 -1.73 -17.43 8.35
C PHE A 35 -0.73 -18.19 9.23
N GLN A 36 -1.16 -18.77 10.36
CA GLN A 36 -0.29 -19.60 11.20
C GLN A 36 0.24 -20.86 10.49
N LYS A 37 -0.53 -21.43 9.55
CA LYS A 37 -0.07 -22.58 8.75
C LYS A 37 1.02 -22.20 7.76
N GLN A 38 0.96 -20.99 7.21
CA GLN A 38 1.93 -20.50 6.22
C GLN A 38 3.15 -19.85 6.90
N CYS A 39 2.93 -19.18 8.03
CA CYS A 39 3.91 -18.47 8.84
C CYS A 39 3.85 -19.01 10.29
N PRO A 40 4.57 -20.10 10.61
CA PRO A 40 4.51 -20.75 11.92
C PRO A 40 4.98 -19.87 13.08
N ASP A 41 5.82 -18.87 12.78
CA ASP A 41 6.28 -17.83 13.69
C ASP A 41 5.28 -16.68 13.87
N GLY A 42 4.16 -16.71 13.12
CA GLY A 42 3.11 -15.69 13.17
C GLY A 42 3.53 -14.36 12.56
N ARG A 43 4.54 -14.35 11.68
CA ARG A 43 5.09 -13.13 11.09
C ARG A 43 5.36 -13.35 9.60
N ILE A 44 5.02 -12.38 8.77
CA ILE A 44 5.40 -12.37 7.35
C ILE A 44 6.69 -11.58 7.22
N SER A 45 7.77 -12.23 6.81
CA SER A 45 8.99 -11.52 6.45
C SER A 45 8.80 -10.76 5.14
N ARG A 46 9.59 -9.70 4.96
CA ARG A 46 9.62 -8.95 3.70
C ARG A 46 9.89 -9.83 2.48
N SER A 47 10.72 -10.87 2.64
CA SER A 47 11.04 -11.80 1.55
C SER A 47 9.85 -12.65 1.10
N GLU A 48 8.96 -13.00 2.04
CA GLU A 48 7.73 -13.74 1.75
C GLU A 48 6.70 -12.83 1.10
N PHE A 49 6.59 -11.59 1.59
CA PHE A 49 5.71 -10.59 0.99
C PHE A 49 6.11 -10.27 -0.47
N GLU A 50 7.40 -10.11 -0.75
CA GLU A 50 7.91 -9.91 -2.11
C GLU A 50 7.57 -11.12 -3.04
N LYS A 51 7.62 -12.35 -2.54
CA LYS A 51 7.21 -13.56 -3.30
C LYS A 51 5.72 -13.58 -3.59
N ILE A 52 4.89 -13.18 -2.63
CA ILE A 52 3.43 -13.08 -2.82
C ILE A 52 3.14 -12.09 -3.95
N TYR A 53 3.74 -10.89 -3.90
CA TYR A 53 3.58 -9.88 -4.95
C TYR A 53 4.09 -10.34 -6.32
N ALA A 54 5.24 -11.05 -6.37
CA ALA A 54 5.76 -11.62 -7.62
C ALA A 54 4.78 -12.62 -8.27
N ASN A 55 4.07 -13.41 -7.47
CA ASN A 55 3.07 -14.35 -7.98
C ASN A 55 1.81 -13.65 -8.53
N PHE A 56 1.42 -12.50 -7.96
CA PHE A 56 0.29 -11.71 -8.44
C PHE A 56 0.62 -10.85 -9.67
N PHE A 57 1.89 -10.45 -9.83
CA PHE A 57 2.36 -9.61 -10.93
C PHE A 57 3.52 -10.28 -11.70
N PRO A 58 3.31 -11.44 -12.34
CA PRO A 58 4.37 -12.23 -12.97
C PRO A 58 5.03 -11.54 -14.18
N ASN A 59 4.40 -10.53 -14.75
CA ASN A 59 4.88 -9.80 -15.94
C ASN A 59 5.45 -8.41 -15.61
N SER A 60 5.66 -8.10 -14.33
CA SER A 60 6.17 -6.80 -13.86
C SER A 60 7.40 -7.02 -12.97
N ASP A 61 8.07 -5.93 -12.57
CA ASP A 61 9.10 -5.97 -11.52
C ASP A 61 8.53 -5.41 -10.20
N PRO A 62 7.76 -6.21 -9.43
CA PRO A 62 7.06 -5.70 -8.26
C PRO A 62 7.95 -5.54 -7.03
N LYS A 63 9.23 -5.92 -7.07
CA LYS A 63 10.07 -5.98 -5.87
C LYS A 63 10.18 -4.64 -5.16
N VAL A 64 10.44 -3.57 -5.91
CA VAL A 64 10.61 -2.23 -5.34
C VAL A 64 9.29 -1.74 -4.76
N TYR A 65 8.19 -1.92 -5.50
CA TYR A 65 6.85 -1.52 -5.04
C TYR A 65 6.39 -2.32 -3.82
N ALA A 66 6.56 -3.65 -3.84
CA ALA A 66 6.25 -4.55 -2.74
C ALA A 66 7.01 -4.19 -1.47
N ARG A 67 8.28 -3.73 -1.59
CA ARG A 67 9.05 -3.22 -0.45
C ARG A 67 8.43 -1.96 0.16
N HIS A 68 8.03 -0.99 -0.66
CA HIS A 68 7.40 0.23 -0.15
C HIS A 68 6.04 -0.06 0.49
N VAL A 69 5.27 -0.96 -0.13
CA VAL A 69 4.00 -1.43 0.42
C VAL A 69 4.20 -2.18 1.74
N PHE A 70 5.20 -3.06 1.83
CA PHE A 70 5.56 -3.74 3.07
C PHE A 70 5.88 -2.72 4.16
N ARG A 71 6.74 -1.74 3.85
CA ARG A 71 7.08 -0.66 4.79
C ARG A 71 5.86 0.15 5.22
N SER A 72 4.90 0.44 4.33
CA SER A 72 3.72 1.20 4.74
C SER A 72 2.76 0.40 5.63
N PHE A 73 2.91 -0.93 5.69
CA PHE A 73 2.14 -1.79 6.59
C PHE A 73 2.88 -2.18 7.87
N ASP A 74 4.22 -2.22 7.85
CA ASP A 74 5.09 -2.51 9.01
C ASP A 74 5.17 -1.27 9.92
N THR A 75 4.09 -1.00 10.64
CA THR A 75 3.92 0.24 11.41
C THR A 75 4.88 0.33 12.59
N ASN A 76 5.28 -0.81 13.14
CA ASN A 76 6.20 -0.89 14.26
C ASN A 76 7.68 -0.94 13.84
N ASP A 77 7.97 -1.02 12.53
CA ASP A 77 9.31 -1.09 11.93
C ASP A 77 10.15 -2.25 12.49
N ASP A 78 9.50 -3.39 12.76
CA ASP A 78 10.17 -4.58 13.28
C ASP A 78 10.72 -5.50 12.16
N GLY A 79 10.48 -5.13 10.89
CA GLY A 79 10.94 -5.84 9.71
C GLY A 79 10.08 -7.04 9.33
N THR A 80 8.96 -7.24 10.03
CA THR A 80 7.96 -8.28 9.78
C THR A 80 6.55 -7.68 9.79
N LEU A 81 5.59 -8.34 9.14
CA LEU A 81 4.18 -8.01 9.31
C LEU A 81 3.55 -9.03 10.24
N ASP A 82 2.99 -8.55 11.35
CA ASP A 82 2.15 -9.39 12.18
C ASP A 82 0.77 -9.62 11.52
N PHE A 83 -0.04 -10.47 12.14
CA PHE A 83 -1.38 -10.75 11.61
C PHE A 83 -2.28 -9.51 11.54
N ARG A 84 -2.16 -8.59 12.51
CA ARG A 84 -2.98 -7.39 12.56
C ARG A 84 -2.62 -6.47 11.39
N GLU A 85 -1.34 -6.22 11.18
CA GLU A 85 -0.82 -5.41 10.07
C GLU A 85 -1.19 -6.02 8.71
N TYR A 86 -1.08 -7.34 8.59
CA TYR A 86 -1.49 -8.07 7.38
C TYR A 86 -3.00 -7.93 7.09
N ILE A 87 -3.87 -8.02 8.10
CA ILE A 87 -5.31 -7.86 7.91
C ILE A 87 -5.67 -6.40 7.58
N ILE A 88 -5.03 -5.43 8.23
CA ILE A 88 -5.22 -4.01 7.92
C ILE A 88 -4.79 -3.73 6.48
N ALA A 89 -3.65 -4.29 6.03
CA ALA A 89 -3.19 -4.20 4.66
C ALA A 89 -4.21 -4.75 3.64
N LEU A 90 -4.76 -5.94 3.90
CA LEU A 90 -5.82 -6.53 3.08
C LEU A 90 -7.09 -5.67 3.10
N HIS A 91 -7.43 -5.09 4.25
CA HIS A 91 -8.59 -4.22 4.39
C HIS A 91 -8.43 -2.95 3.55
N LEU A 92 -7.31 -2.24 3.66
CA LEU A 92 -7.04 -0.99 2.94
C LEU A 92 -7.00 -1.21 1.42
N THR A 93 -6.41 -2.32 0.98
CA THR A 93 -6.34 -2.67 -0.46
C THR A 93 -7.68 -3.16 -1.03
N SER A 94 -8.54 -3.76 -0.20
CA SER A 94 -9.85 -4.32 -0.64
C SER A 94 -11.05 -3.42 -0.39
N THR A 95 -10.94 -2.42 0.50
CA THR A 95 -12.03 -1.48 0.77
C THR A 95 -11.99 -0.32 -0.19
N GLY A 96 -13.01 -0.22 -1.05
CA GLY A 96 -13.15 0.87 -2.02
C GLY A 96 -13.41 2.26 -1.43
N LYS A 97 -13.18 2.48 -0.13
CA LYS A 97 -13.34 3.82 0.48
C LYS A 97 -12.14 4.68 0.13
N ALA A 98 -12.37 5.71 -0.69
CA ALA A 98 -11.31 6.56 -1.21
C ALA A 98 -10.44 7.18 -0.11
N ASN A 99 -11.02 7.71 0.97
CA ASN A 99 -10.26 8.40 2.03
C ASN A 99 -9.22 7.49 2.72
N LEU A 100 -9.61 6.28 3.14
CA LEU A 100 -8.68 5.33 3.77
C LEU A 100 -7.57 4.89 2.81
N LYS A 101 -7.89 4.76 1.51
CA LYS A 101 -6.88 4.50 0.48
C LYS A 101 -5.90 5.66 0.32
N LEU A 102 -6.34 6.90 0.53
CA LEU A 102 -5.50 8.09 0.39
C LEU A 102 -4.62 8.32 1.62
N GLU A 103 -5.10 8.06 2.83
CA GLU A 103 -4.29 8.04 4.06
C GLU A 103 -3.18 6.97 3.95
N TRP A 104 -3.53 5.78 3.47
CA TRP A 104 -2.54 4.76 3.17
C TRP A 104 -1.59 5.16 2.04
N ALA A 105 -2.10 5.76 0.95
CA ALA A 105 -1.27 6.26 -0.12
C ALA A 105 -0.29 7.32 0.40
N PHE A 106 -0.71 8.21 1.29
CA PHE A 106 0.19 9.15 1.95
C PHE A 106 1.31 8.41 2.70
N SER A 107 0.97 7.41 3.50
CA SER A 107 1.95 6.57 4.22
C SER A 107 2.88 5.77 3.30
N LEU A 108 2.45 5.50 2.06
CA LEU A 108 3.31 4.90 1.03
C LEU A 108 4.32 5.92 0.48
N PHE A 109 3.89 7.16 0.27
CA PHE A 109 4.70 8.27 -0.23
C PHE A 109 5.66 8.86 0.81
N ASP A 110 5.26 8.94 2.07
CA ASP A 110 6.13 9.35 3.18
C ASP A 110 7.11 8.20 3.52
N VAL A 111 8.32 8.27 2.96
CA VAL A 111 9.31 7.19 3.01
C VAL A 111 10.03 7.17 4.35
N ASP A 112 10.37 8.34 4.87
CA ASP A 112 11.07 8.50 6.13
C ASP A 112 10.13 8.62 7.36
N ARG A 113 8.81 8.64 7.13
CA ARG A 113 7.75 8.74 8.16
C ARG A 113 7.84 10.04 8.96
N ASN A 114 8.31 11.11 8.35
CA ASN A 114 8.42 12.42 9.00
C ASN A 114 7.07 13.18 9.05
N GLY A 115 6.02 12.64 8.42
CA GLY A 115 4.68 13.23 8.34
C GLY A 115 4.48 14.21 7.18
N GLU A 116 5.47 14.33 6.28
CA GLU A 116 5.46 15.24 5.15
C GLU A 116 6.19 14.63 3.94
N ILE A 117 5.57 14.70 2.75
CA ILE A 117 6.16 14.14 1.53
C ILE A 117 7.07 15.17 0.85
N SER A 118 8.30 14.77 0.55
CA SER A 118 9.27 15.51 -0.25
C SER A 118 9.27 15.11 -1.73
N LYS A 119 9.86 15.96 -2.58
CA LYS A 119 9.98 15.71 -4.02
C LYS A 119 10.74 14.43 -4.35
N ASN A 120 11.76 14.12 -3.55
CA ASN A 120 12.57 12.91 -3.73
C ASN A 120 11.74 11.64 -3.44
N GLU A 121 10.90 11.68 -2.42
CA GLU A 121 10.06 10.55 -2.05
C GLU A 121 8.94 10.32 -3.08
N VAL A 122 8.37 11.40 -3.62
CA VAL A 122 7.48 11.32 -4.79
C VAL A 122 8.17 10.58 -5.95
N LEU A 123 9.39 10.99 -6.31
CA LEU A 123 10.13 10.36 -7.40
C LEU A 123 10.40 8.87 -7.11
N GLU A 124 10.76 8.52 -5.87
CA GLU A 124 11.04 7.14 -5.48
C GLU A 124 9.80 6.25 -5.65
N ILE A 125 8.65 6.66 -5.12
CA ILE A 125 7.41 5.89 -5.23
C ILE A 125 6.87 5.84 -6.64
N ILE A 126 6.90 6.97 -7.37
CA ILE A 126 6.47 6.99 -8.79
C ILE A 126 7.37 6.11 -9.64
N THR A 127 8.67 6.03 -9.34
CA THR A 127 9.59 5.10 -10.02
C THR A 127 9.22 3.64 -9.73
N ALA A 128 8.88 3.32 -8.47
CA ALA A 128 8.43 1.99 -8.10
C ALA A 128 7.12 1.61 -8.81
N ILE A 129 6.15 2.52 -8.86
CA ILE A 129 4.88 2.34 -9.57
C ILE A 129 5.11 2.19 -11.08
N PHE A 130 5.99 2.99 -11.68
CA PHE A 130 6.27 2.92 -13.11
C PHE A 130 6.84 1.55 -13.52
N LYS A 131 7.69 0.94 -12.67
CA LYS A 131 8.20 -0.43 -12.87
C LYS A 131 7.14 -1.52 -12.77
N MET A 132 5.98 -1.23 -12.17
CA MET A 132 4.83 -2.15 -12.17
C MET A 132 4.13 -2.21 -13.52
N ILE A 133 4.21 -1.13 -14.31
CA ILE A 133 3.59 -1.04 -15.63
C ILE A 133 4.37 -1.94 -16.61
N PRO A 134 3.72 -2.87 -17.31
CA PRO A 134 4.39 -3.71 -18.29
C PRO A 134 5.11 -2.89 -19.37
N PRO A 135 6.30 -3.30 -19.85
CA PRO A 135 7.07 -2.54 -20.84
C PRO A 135 6.29 -2.22 -22.13
N GLU A 136 5.37 -3.09 -22.54
CA GLU A 136 4.52 -2.85 -23.71
C GLU A 136 3.49 -1.75 -23.49
N GLU A 137 2.97 -1.60 -22.27
CA GLU A 137 2.06 -0.50 -21.92
C GLU A 137 2.81 0.81 -21.73
N GLN A 138 4.06 0.76 -21.25
CA GLN A 138 4.90 1.95 -21.10
C GLN A 138 5.10 2.70 -22.43
N LYS A 139 5.20 1.98 -23.56
CA LYS A 139 5.33 2.56 -24.91
C LYS A 139 4.08 3.31 -25.39
N THR A 140 2.93 3.04 -24.78
CA THR A 140 1.64 3.65 -25.14
C THR A 140 1.27 4.84 -24.25
N LEU A 141 2.12 5.16 -23.27
CA LEU A 141 1.93 6.29 -22.37
C LEU A 141 2.15 7.61 -23.12
N ALA A 142 1.45 8.66 -22.67
CA ALA A 142 1.64 10.01 -23.19
C ALA A 142 3.08 10.51 -22.97
N ASP A 143 3.55 11.40 -23.84
CA ASP A 143 4.93 11.91 -23.80
C ASP A 143 5.28 12.64 -22.50
N ASP A 144 4.30 13.20 -21.81
CA ASP A 144 4.45 13.86 -20.51
C ASP A 144 4.33 12.90 -19.32
N GLU A 145 4.10 11.61 -19.55
CA GLU A 145 3.94 10.57 -18.52
C GLU A 145 4.73 9.28 -18.82
N ASN A 146 5.53 9.27 -19.89
CA ASN A 146 6.28 8.10 -20.35
C ASN A 146 7.58 7.82 -19.57
N THR A 147 7.88 8.61 -18.54
CA THR A 147 9.02 8.38 -17.64
C THR A 147 8.61 8.64 -16.19
N PRO A 148 9.28 8.01 -15.20
CA PRO A 148 9.04 8.29 -13.79
C PRO A 148 9.23 9.76 -13.43
N GLN A 149 10.28 10.40 -13.94
CA GLN A 149 10.60 11.81 -13.67
C GLN A 149 9.47 12.73 -14.10
N LYS A 150 8.98 12.59 -15.34
CA LYS A 150 7.89 13.46 -15.83
C LYS A 150 6.60 13.28 -15.03
N ARG A 151 6.28 12.05 -14.62
CA ARG A 151 5.13 11.78 -13.75
C ARG A 151 5.31 12.40 -12.36
N ALA A 152 6.49 12.27 -11.77
CA ALA A 152 6.84 12.85 -10.48
C ALA A 152 6.78 14.38 -10.53
N ASP A 153 7.35 14.99 -11.57
CA ASP A 153 7.32 16.43 -11.78
C ASP A 153 5.89 16.94 -12.02
N LYS A 154 5.06 16.19 -12.76
CA LYS A 154 3.64 16.53 -12.97
C LYS A 154 2.85 16.46 -11.67
N LEU A 155 3.10 15.45 -10.83
CA LEU A 155 2.51 15.35 -9.49
C LEU A 155 2.97 16.53 -8.61
N TRP A 156 4.26 16.83 -8.59
CA TRP A 156 4.84 17.89 -7.75
C TRP A 156 4.35 19.28 -8.17
N ALA A 157 4.31 19.55 -9.49
CA ALA A 157 3.83 20.81 -10.04
C ALA A 157 2.34 21.06 -9.73
N PHE A 158 1.53 20.00 -9.61
CA PHE A 158 0.13 20.13 -9.24
C PHE A 158 -0.06 20.72 -7.84
N PHE A 159 0.79 20.35 -6.88
CA PHE A 159 0.78 20.92 -5.53
C PHE A 159 1.40 22.33 -5.47
N ASN A 160 1.95 22.83 -6.59
CA ASN A 160 2.58 24.14 -6.71
C ASN A 160 3.66 24.39 -5.61
N LYS A 161 4.49 23.36 -5.39
CA LYS A 161 5.55 23.32 -4.38
C LYS A 161 6.92 23.63 -5.00
N GLY A 162 7.76 24.37 -4.29
CA GLY A 162 9.18 24.53 -4.60
C GLY A 162 9.97 23.24 -4.33
N ASP A 163 11.26 23.21 -4.72
CA ASP A 163 12.09 22.00 -4.60
C ASP A 163 12.40 21.57 -3.15
N THR A 164 12.33 22.51 -2.21
CA THR A 164 12.54 22.28 -0.77
C THR A 164 11.25 22.20 0.03
N ASP A 165 10.12 22.42 -0.61
CA ASP A 165 8.83 22.38 0.06
C ASP A 165 8.43 20.94 0.34
N LYS A 166 7.45 20.79 1.23
CA LYS A 166 6.90 19.49 1.59
C LYS A 166 5.38 19.51 1.53
N ILE A 167 4.79 18.33 1.33
CA ILE A 167 3.34 18.14 1.23
C ILE A 167 2.86 17.44 2.50
N ALA A 168 2.03 18.11 3.29
CA ALA A 168 1.41 17.50 4.47
C ALA A 168 0.27 16.55 4.08
N GLU A 169 -0.07 15.60 4.96
CA GLU A 169 -1.10 14.59 4.72
C GLU A 169 -2.43 15.18 4.22
N LYS A 170 -2.95 16.18 4.93
CA LYS A 170 -4.22 16.83 4.56
C LYS A 170 -4.16 17.45 3.17
N GLU A 171 -3.03 18.08 2.83
CA GLU A 171 -2.82 18.71 1.53
C GLU A 171 -2.79 17.65 0.43
N PHE A 172 -2.09 16.54 0.65
CA PHE A 172 -2.05 15.41 -0.27
C PHE A 172 -3.45 14.83 -0.51
N ILE A 173 -4.18 14.50 0.56
CA ILE A 173 -5.52 13.92 0.46
C ILE A 173 -6.47 14.88 -0.26
N ASP A 174 -6.51 16.16 0.14
CA ASP A 174 -7.37 17.17 -0.49
C ASP A 174 -7.01 17.38 -1.97
N GLY A 175 -5.72 17.39 -2.30
CA GLY A 175 -5.24 17.57 -3.66
C GLY A 175 -5.61 16.40 -4.58
N VAL A 176 -5.36 15.17 -4.12
CA VAL A 176 -5.66 13.96 -4.88
C VAL A 176 -7.16 13.77 -5.05
N MET A 177 -7.98 14.04 -4.01
CA MET A 177 -9.44 13.93 -4.10
C MET A 177 -10.06 14.94 -5.07
N LYS A 178 -9.42 16.10 -5.27
CA LYS A 178 -9.93 17.15 -6.18
C LYS A 178 -9.50 16.93 -7.63
N ASN A 179 -8.57 16.02 -7.91
CA ASN A 179 -8.02 15.84 -9.25
C ASN A 179 -7.87 14.35 -9.62
N ASP A 180 -8.82 13.85 -10.42
CA ASP A 180 -8.83 12.49 -10.94
C ASP A 180 -7.57 12.13 -11.74
N ALA A 181 -6.92 13.09 -12.40
CA ALA A 181 -5.69 12.81 -13.14
C ALA A 181 -4.54 12.49 -12.19
N ILE A 182 -4.45 13.19 -11.07
CA ILE A 182 -3.46 12.96 -10.02
C ILE A 182 -3.73 11.64 -9.31
N MET A 183 -5.00 11.34 -9.04
CA MET A 183 -5.41 10.05 -8.49
C MET A 183 -4.97 8.88 -9.39
N LYS A 184 -5.09 9.02 -10.71
CA LYS A 184 -4.63 8.02 -11.69
C LYS A 184 -3.11 7.88 -11.75
N LEU A 185 -2.34 8.92 -11.42
CA LEU A 185 -0.88 8.85 -11.41
C LEU A 185 -0.36 8.06 -10.22
N ILE A 186 -1.04 8.13 -9.07
CA ILE A 186 -0.63 7.44 -7.84
C ILE A 186 -1.27 6.05 -7.71
N GLN A 187 -2.39 5.78 -8.38
CA GLN A 187 -3.05 4.49 -8.38
C GLN A 187 -2.61 3.66 -9.58
N TYR A 188 -1.90 2.56 -9.32
CA TYR A 188 -1.77 1.50 -10.32
C TYR A 188 -2.95 0.53 -10.20
N GLU A 189 -3.95 0.72 -11.06
CA GLU A 189 -4.95 -0.31 -11.31
C GLU A 189 -4.54 -1.09 -12.58
N PRO A 190 -4.13 -2.37 -12.47
CA PRO A 190 -3.89 -3.16 -13.66
C PRO A 190 -5.20 -3.24 -14.45
N LYS A 191 -5.14 -2.94 -15.76
CA LYS A 191 -6.30 -3.09 -16.64
C LYS A 191 -6.78 -4.53 -16.53
N LYS A 192 -8.00 -4.72 -16.02
CA LYS A 192 -8.68 -6.02 -16.12
C LYS A 192 -8.80 -6.34 -17.61
N LYS A 193 -8.11 -7.39 -18.06
CA LYS A 193 -8.42 -8.03 -19.33
C LYS A 193 -9.77 -8.71 -19.22
#